data_AF-A0A7W0TB09-F1
#
_entry.id   AF-A0A7W0TB09-F1
#
_cell.length_a   1.000
_cell.length_b   1.000
_cell.length_c   1.000
_cell.angle_alpha   90.00
_cell.angle_beta   90.00
_cell.angle_gamma   90.00
#
_symmetry.space_group_name_H-M   'P 1'
#
loop_
_entity.id
_entity.type
_entity.pdbx_description
1 polymer ?
#
loop_
_entity_poly.entity_id
_entity_poly.type
_entity_poly.pdbx_seq_one_letter_code
_entity_poly.pdbx_strand_id
1 'polypeptide(L)'
;MSTASRLLILMVFLGLAACSSSTPETTTGLWANTSSEDYAPYCTIEYCDEIESSTKPECTCPCTDDSDGCEGPNCAEGCTFTQGYWKNHNEFKTSANQKRDWPAPFDESELMCGQKLLDILNTSPRGEAWYILAHQYIAASLNGAAGASTSDLGTALADARAMLTANCGGITTNRQAAIDLSYTLDSYNNGLIGPGHCD
;
A
#
# COMPACT_ATOMS: atom_id res chain seq x y z
N MET A 1 47.96 -38.37 -51.44
CA MET A 1 48.97 -37.51 -52.09
C MET A 1 48.24 -36.33 -52.73
N SER A 2 48.70 -35.10 -52.47
CA SER A 2 48.29 -33.83 -53.11
C SER A 2 46.85 -33.35 -52.82
N THR A 3 46.53 -32.11 -52.48
CA THR A 3 47.28 -30.85 -52.34
C THR A 3 46.37 -29.85 -51.61
N ALA A 4 46.95 -28.94 -50.84
CA ALA A 4 46.28 -27.78 -50.28
C ALA A 4 45.97 -26.71 -51.36
N SER A 5 45.12 -25.74 -51.01
CA SER A 5 45.33 -24.29 -51.23
C SER A 5 44.18 -23.52 -51.93
N ARG A 6 43.54 -22.66 -51.12
CA ARG A 6 43.15 -21.24 -51.34
C ARG A 6 42.35 -20.86 -52.60
N LEU A 7 41.18 -20.23 -52.39
CA LEU A 7 40.90 -18.95 -53.07
C LEU A 7 39.89 -18.08 -52.29
N LEU A 8 40.25 -16.81 -52.20
CA LEU A 8 39.60 -15.67 -51.56
C LEU A 8 38.60 -15.05 -52.55
N ILE A 9 37.35 -14.77 -52.16
CA ILE A 9 36.50 -13.81 -52.87
C ILE A 9 36.03 -12.76 -51.88
N LEU A 10 36.62 -11.59 -52.06
CA LEU A 10 36.29 -10.30 -51.48
C LEU A 10 35.08 -9.75 -52.24
N MET A 11 33.95 -9.48 -51.58
CA MET A 11 32.93 -8.59 -52.12
C MET A 11 32.79 -7.37 -51.21
N VAL A 12 33.40 -6.28 -51.67
CA VAL A 12 33.12 -4.91 -51.26
C VAL A 12 31.95 -4.43 -52.12
N PHE A 13 30.82 -4.08 -51.50
CA PHE A 13 29.84 -3.19 -52.12
C PHE A 13 29.45 -2.07 -51.16
N LEU A 14 29.85 -0.88 -51.59
CA LEU A 14 29.22 0.45 -51.48
C LEU A 14 28.20 0.69 -50.35
N GLY A 15 28.56 1.65 -49.51
CA GLY A 15 27.65 2.28 -48.57
C GLY A 15 26.62 3.22 -49.22
N LEU A 16 25.56 3.45 -48.46
CA LEU A 16 24.83 4.71 -48.44
C LEU A 16 24.79 5.17 -46.97
N ALA A 17 25.35 6.34 -46.71
CA ALA A 17 25.34 7.00 -45.42
C ALA A 17 24.24 8.08 -45.38
N ALA A 18 23.56 8.17 -44.24
CA ALA A 18 22.96 9.34 -43.57
C ALA A 18 21.66 8.88 -42.86
N CYS A 19 21.32 9.28 -41.63
CA CYS A 19 21.71 10.44 -40.87
C CYS A 19 21.76 10.11 -39.37
N SER A 20 22.69 10.77 -38.69
CA SER A 20 22.90 10.81 -37.25
C SER A 20 21.69 11.32 -36.46
N SER A 21 21.49 10.79 -35.24
CA SER A 21 21.27 11.63 -34.06
C SER A 21 21.42 10.82 -32.76
N SER A 22 22.49 11.14 -32.02
CA SER A 22 22.57 11.21 -30.55
C SER A 22 22.05 10.04 -29.69
N THR A 23 22.98 9.33 -29.03
CA THR A 23 22.87 9.07 -27.57
C THR A 23 23.03 10.41 -26.83
N PRO A 24 22.49 10.64 -25.62
CA PRO A 24 22.23 9.68 -24.53
C PRO A 24 20.76 9.73 -24.06
N GLU A 25 20.26 8.76 -23.28
CA GLU A 25 20.08 8.96 -21.84
C GLU A 25 19.78 7.63 -21.13
N THR A 26 20.63 7.32 -20.14
CA THR A 26 20.28 6.74 -18.85
C THR A 26 19.16 5.68 -18.80
N THR A 27 19.58 4.43 -18.96
CA THR A 27 19.00 3.32 -18.18
C THR A 27 19.19 3.58 -16.68
N THR A 28 18.13 3.93 -15.98
CA THR A 28 17.97 3.65 -14.54
C THR A 28 16.57 3.10 -14.29
N GLY A 29 16.24 1.98 -14.93
CA GLY A 29 15.17 1.10 -14.46
C GLY A 29 15.78 0.10 -13.48
N LEU A 30 15.30 0.10 -12.24
CA LEU A 30 15.83 -0.67 -11.10
C LEU A 30 15.74 -2.21 -11.22
N TRP A 31 15.44 -2.76 -12.40
CA TRP A 31 15.16 -4.18 -12.59
C TRP A 31 15.57 -4.73 -13.96
N ALA A 32 16.50 -4.09 -14.66
CA ALA A 32 17.02 -4.61 -15.94
C ALA A 32 17.76 -5.96 -15.81
N ASN A 33 17.99 -6.46 -14.58
CA ASN A 33 18.82 -7.63 -14.30
C ASN A 33 18.21 -8.62 -13.28
N THR A 34 16.90 -8.62 -13.04
CA THR A 34 16.28 -9.58 -12.10
C THR A 34 15.85 -10.86 -12.81
N SER A 35 16.17 -12.01 -12.20
CA SER A 35 15.96 -13.32 -12.80
C SER A 35 14.55 -13.83 -12.53
N SER A 36 14.04 -14.76 -13.34
CA SER A 36 12.71 -15.35 -13.18
C SER A 36 12.50 -16.07 -11.83
N GLU A 37 13.58 -16.43 -11.14
CA GLU A 37 13.53 -17.09 -9.83
C GLU A 37 13.12 -16.13 -8.70
N ASP A 38 13.32 -14.82 -8.89
CA ASP A 38 13.00 -13.79 -7.88
C ASP A 38 11.49 -13.43 -7.83
N TYR A 39 10.71 -13.79 -8.87
CA TYR A 39 9.27 -13.49 -8.98
C TYR A 39 8.35 -14.65 -8.60
N ALA A 40 8.90 -15.86 -8.46
CA ALA A 40 8.15 -17.09 -8.19
C ALA A 40 7.22 -17.07 -6.95
N PRO A 41 7.49 -16.33 -5.85
CA PRO A 41 6.61 -16.37 -4.68
C PRO A 41 5.39 -15.43 -4.76
N TYR A 42 5.28 -14.60 -5.80
CA TYR A 42 4.21 -13.58 -5.92
C TYR A 42 3.13 -13.90 -6.96
N CYS A 43 3.24 -15.01 -7.70
CA CYS A 43 2.23 -15.47 -8.66
C CYS A 43 1.64 -16.81 -8.21
N THR A 44 0.31 -16.90 -8.08
CA THR A 44 -0.38 -18.17 -7.92
C THR A 44 -0.43 -18.92 -9.25
N ILE A 45 -0.22 -20.25 -9.20
CA ILE A 45 -0.02 -21.15 -10.35
C ILE A 45 -1.21 -21.24 -11.31
N GLU A 46 -2.40 -20.74 -10.95
CA GLU A 46 -3.63 -20.96 -11.72
C GLU A 46 -3.69 -20.21 -13.07
N TYR A 47 -2.65 -19.45 -13.43
CA TYR A 47 -2.62 -18.69 -14.69
C TYR A 47 -1.25 -18.73 -15.40
N CYS A 48 -0.56 -19.86 -15.39
CA CYS A 48 0.71 -20.00 -16.14
C CYS A 48 0.71 -21.07 -17.23
N ASP A 49 -0.30 -21.95 -17.30
CA ASP A 49 -0.30 -23.09 -18.23
C ASP A 49 -0.79 -22.78 -19.66
N GLU A 50 -1.27 -21.56 -19.96
CA GLU A 50 -1.77 -21.21 -21.30
C GLU A 50 -0.82 -20.35 -22.15
N ILE A 51 0.41 -20.06 -21.69
CA ILE A 51 1.30 -19.10 -22.36
C ILE A 51 2.61 -19.78 -22.81
N GLU A 52 2.50 -20.80 -23.65
CA GLU A 52 3.66 -21.33 -24.39
C GLU A 52 3.77 -20.79 -25.83
N SER A 53 2.93 -19.84 -26.24
CA SER A 53 2.96 -19.35 -27.62
C SER A 53 2.73 -17.85 -27.72
N SER A 54 3.84 -17.12 -27.75
CA SER A 54 3.99 -15.86 -28.50
C SER A 54 2.91 -14.80 -28.31
N THR A 55 2.89 -14.14 -27.16
CA THR A 55 2.84 -12.68 -27.02
C THR A 55 2.91 -12.44 -25.52
N LYS A 56 3.89 -11.65 -25.09
CA LYS A 56 4.07 -11.19 -23.72
C LYS A 56 2.70 -10.88 -23.09
N PRO A 57 2.24 -11.61 -22.06
CA PRO A 57 1.01 -11.25 -21.38
C PRO A 57 1.21 -9.88 -20.73
N GLU A 58 0.36 -8.93 -21.10
CA GLU A 58 0.15 -7.75 -20.29
C GLU A 58 -0.54 -8.23 -19.03
N CYS A 59 0.23 -8.41 -17.95
CA CYS A 59 -0.31 -8.58 -16.61
C CYS A 59 -1.10 -7.32 -16.29
N THR A 60 -2.39 -7.34 -16.59
CA THR A 60 -3.32 -6.28 -16.19
C THR A 60 -3.70 -6.58 -14.75
N CYS A 61 -3.05 -5.90 -13.81
CA CYS A 61 -3.61 -5.80 -12.46
C CYS A 61 -4.97 -5.12 -12.56
N PRO A 62 -6.00 -5.60 -11.85
CA PRO A 62 -7.29 -4.94 -11.79
C PRO A 62 -7.18 -3.71 -10.88
N CYS A 63 -6.55 -2.64 -11.36
CA CYS A 63 -6.71 -1.31 -10.80
C CYS A 63 -7.80 -0.64 -11.63
N THR A 64 -9.06 -0.75 -11.21
CA THR A 64 -10.17 -0.02 -11.85
C THR A 64 -10.13 1.44 -11.41
N ASP A 65 -9.22 2.22 -12.00
CA ASP A 65 -9.38 3.62 -12.44
C ASP A 65 -8.00 4.28 -12.61
N ASP A 66 -7.62 4.48 -13.87
CA ASP A 66 -6.36 5.08 -14.34
C ASP A 66 -6.31 6.62 -14.16
N SER A 67 -6.91 7.21 -13.12
CA SER A 67 -6.88 8.69 -12.96
C SER A 67 -5.84 9.26 -11.98
N ASP A 68 -5.32 8.51 -11.01
CA ASP A 68 -4.58 9.12 -9.88
C ASP A 68 -3.16 8.56 -9.65
N GLY A 69 -2.35 8.47 -10.70
CA GLY A 69 -0.89 8.57 -10.55
C GLY A 69 -0.18 7.55 -9.66
N CYS A 70 -0.72 6.34 -9.49
CA CYS A 70 -0.05 5.25 -8.77
C CYS A 70 0.90 4.47 -9.71
N GLU A 71 1.91 5.14 -10.26
CA GLU A 71 3.05 4.48 -10.92
C GLU A 71 4.25 4.43 -9.95
N GLY A 72 4.20 3.51 -8.98
CA GLY A 72 5.32 3.26 -8.08
C GLY A 72 5.27 1.86 -7.47
N PRO A 73 6.41 1.34 -6.95
CA PRO A 73 6.49 0.00 -6.35
C PRO A 73 5.59 -0.22 -5.11
N ASN A 74 4.85 0.80 -4.67
CA ASN A 74 4.06 0.82 -3.44
C ASN A 74 2.56 0.55 -3.67
N CYS A 75 2.11 0.34 -4.91
CA CYS A 75 0.68 0.06 -5.20
C CYS A 75 0.17 -1.25 -4.55
N ALA A 76 1.09 -2.14 -4.15
CA ALA A 76 0.76 -3.36 -3.44
C ALA A 76 0.49 -3.17 -1.94
N GLU A 77 0.90 -2.03 -1.35
CA GLU A 77 0.85 -1.81 0.10
C GLU A 77 -0.38 -0.99 0.55
N GLY A 78 -1.30 -0.68 -0.37
CA GLY A 78 -2.48 0.14 -0.09
C GLY A 78 -2.15 1.61 0.24
N CYS A 79 -3.09 2.33 0.84
CA CYS A 79 -2.87 3.69 1.33
C CYS A 79 -3.75 3.96 2.55
N THR A 80 -3.38 4.96 3.35
CA THR A 80 -4.06 5.27 4.62
C THR A 80 -5.07 6.41 4.48
N PHE A 81 -6.08 6.40 5.34
CA PHE A 81 -7.03 7.48 5.54
C PHE A 81 -6.99 7.98 6.99
N THR A 82 -7.32 9.26 7.19
CA THR A 82 -7.33 9.87 8.53
C THR A 82 -8.52 9.39 9.38
N GLN A 83 -8.46 9.59 10.69
CA GLN A 83 -9.64 9.42 11.57
C GLN A 83 -10.86 10.25 11.13
N GLY A 84 -10.63 11.40 10.47
CA GLY A 84 -11.68 12.26 9.96
C GLY A 84 -12.41 11.64 8.77
N TYR A 85 -11.69 10.91 7.92
CA TYR A 85 -12.27 10.14 6.82
C TYR A 85 -13.20 9.06 7.38
N TRP A 86 -12.70 8.17 8.25
CA TRP A 86 -13.47 7.04 8.78
C TRP A 86 -14.72 7.49 9.57
N LYS A 87 -14.61 8.56 10.35
CA LYS A 87 -15.77 9.18 11.03
C LYS A 87 -16.84 9.68 10.05
N ASN A 88 -16.45 10.06 8.84
CA ASN A 88 -17.32 10.65 7.83
C ASN A 88 -17.67 9.72 6.67
N HIS A 89 -17.09 8.53 6.60
CA HIS A 89 -17.38 7.51 5.60
C HIS A 89 -17.84 6.23 6.31
N ASN A 90 -19.15 6.07 6.44
CA ASN A 90 -19.79 4.97 7.18
C ASN A 90 -21.21 4.69 6.66
N GLU A 91 -21.77 3.55 7.06
CA GLU A 91 -23.09 3.04 6.63
C GLU A 91 -24.24 4.03 6.91
N PHE A 92 -24.09 4.86 7.95
CA PHE A 92 -25.12 5.78 8.42
C PHE A 92 -25.17 7.11 7.66
N LYS A 93 -24.24 7.36 6.73
CA LYS A 93 -24.25 8.59 5.92
C LYS A 93 -25.32 8.54 4.85
N THR A 94 -25.80 9.71 4.43
CA THR A 94 -26.82 9.85 3.37
C THR A 94 -26.22 10.23 2.03
N SER A 95 -25.13 11.01 2.02
CA SER A 95 -24.42 11.40 0.80
C SER A 95 -23.72 10.19 0.20
N ALA A 96 -23.90 9.96 -1.11
CA ALA A 96 -23.38 8.77 -1.80
C ALA A 96 -21.85 8.64 -1.73
N ASN A 97 -21.12 9.76 -1.71
CA ASN A 97 -19.66 9.75 -1.58
C ASN A 97 -19.16 9.40 -0.18
N GLN A 98 -20.04 9.43 0.83
CA GLN A 98 -19.73 9.18 2.23
C GLN A 98 -20.38 7.88 2.75
N LYS A 99 -21.42 7.38 2.07
CA LYS A 99 -22.14 6.19 2.50
C LYS A 99 -21.41 4.93 2.04
N ARG A 100 -20.70 4.29 2.96
CA ARG A 100 -20.02 3.01 2.74
C ARG A 100 -19.89 2.26 4.06
N ASP A 101 -19.96 0.95 4.04
CA ASP A 101 -19.69 0.16 5.24
C ASP A 101 -18.19 0.20 5.55
N TRP A 102 -17.84 0.11 6.84
CA TRP A 102 -16.46 -0.06 7.24
C TRP A 102 -15.90 -1.43 6.79
N PRO A 103 -14.60 -1.52 6.47
CA PRO A 103 -13.98 -2.77 6.08
C PRO A 103 -13.99 -3.78 7.24
N ALA A 104 -14.41 -5.01 6.93
CA ALA A 104 -14.36 -6.14 7.85
C ALA A 104 -12.92 -6.38 8.38
N PRO A 105 -12.75 -6.85 9.63
CA PRO A 105 -13.79 -7.35 10.53
C PRO A 105 -14.48 -6.25 11.36
N PHE A 106 -14.15 -4.98 11.15
CA PHE A 106 -14.70 -3.89 11.95
C PHE A 106 -16.08 -3.47 11.46
N ASP A 107 -16.91 -3.06 12.41
CA ASP A 107 -18.27 -2.55 12.18
C ASP A 107 -18.46 -1.27 12.99
N GLU A 108 -19.18 -0.30 12.45
CA GLU A 108 -19.45 0.98 13.10
C GLU A 108 -20.12 0.83 14.47
N SER A 109 -20.95 -0.21 14.64
CA SER A 109 -21.65 -0.56 15.86
C SER A 109 -20.88 -1.57 16.73
N GLU A 110 -19.69 -2.03 16.34
CA GLU A 110 -18.81 -2.84 17.18
C GLU A 110 -18.51 -2.08 18.49
N LEU A 111 -18.46 -2.82 19.62
CA LEU A 111 -18.26 -2.22 20.93
C LEU A 111 -16.81 -2.31 21.40
N MET A 112 -16.27 -1.17 21.81
CA MET A 112 -15.07 -1.08 22.64
C MET A 112 -15.43 -0.42 23.97
N CYS A 113 -15.15 -1.11 25.07
CA CYS A 113 -15.45 -0.61 26.42
C CYS A 113 -16.92 -0.17 26.59
N GLY A 114 -17.85 -0.87 25.94
CA GLY A 114 -19.28 -0.58 26.00
C GLY A 114 -19.76 0.59 25.12
N GLN A 115 -18.88 1.19 24.32
CA GLN A 115 -19.20 2.25 23.38
C GLN A 115 -19.02 1.77 21.95
N LYS A 116 -19.90 2.20 21.03
CA LYS A 116 -19.72 1.90 19.61
C LYS A 116 -18.46 2.57 19.07
N LEU A 117 -17.73 1.91 18.18
CA LEU A 117 -16.53 2.48 17.56
C LEU A 117 -16.82 3.82 16.87
N LEU A 118 -17.94 3.93 16.16
CA LEU A 118 -18.34 5.20 15.55
C LEU A 118 -18.70 6.28 16.57
N ASP A 119 -19.32 5.92 17.70
CA ASP A 119 -19.63 6.88 18.77
C ASP A 119 -18.36 7.39 19.45
N ILE A 120 -17.35 6.52 19.59
CA ILE A 120 -16.02 6.92 20.06
C ILE A 120 -15.44 7.98 19.13
N LEU A 121 -15.38 7.74 17.80
CA LEU A 121 -14.87 8.73 16.84
C LEU A 121 -15.64 10.06 16.83
N ASN A 122 -16.94 10.03 17.14
CA ASN A 122 -17.78 11.23 17.23
C ASN A 122 -17.65 11.96 18.57
N THR A 123 -17.05 11.35 19.58
CA THR A 123 -16.84 11.97 20.89
C THR A 123 -15.59 12.84 20.85
N SER A 124 -15.70 14.12 21.25
CA SER A 124 -14.53 15.00 21.30
C SER A 124 -13.55 14.51 22.39
N PRO A 125 -12.26 14.28 22.09
CA PRO A 125 -11.32 13.74 23.07
C PRO A 125 -11.08 14.64 24.28
N ARG A 126 -11.24 15.97 24.16
CA ARG A 126 -11.12 16.94 25.28
C ARG A 126 -9.87 16.79 26.17
N GLY A 127 -8.77 16.27 25.64
CA GLY A 127 -7.52 16.04 26.39
C GLY A 127 -7.43 14.71 27.13
N GLU A 128 -8.50 13.91 27.11
CA GLU A 128 -8.56 12.57 27.68
C GLU A 128 -7.71 11.60 26.85
N ALA A 129 -6.66 11.06 27.44
CA ALA A 129 -5.70 10.22 26.72
C ALA A 129 -6.33 8.93 26.17
N TRP A 130 -7.37 8.42 26.82
CA TRP A 130 -8.11 7.26 26.29
C TRP A 130 -8.76 7.58 24.95
N TYR A 131 -9.51 8.69 24.83
CA TYR A 131 -10.12 9.06 23.56
C TYR A 131 -9.09 9.46 22.51
N ILE A 132 -8.01 10.16 22.90
CA ILE A 132 -6.93 10.51 21.97
C ILE A 132 -6.34 9.24 21.32
N LEU A 133 -6.01 8.24 22.13
CA LEU A 133 -5.49 6.96 21.64
C LEU A 133 -6.56 6.17 20.86
N ALA A 134 -7.79 6.12 21.35
CA ALA A 134 -8.87 5.35 20.76
C ALA A 134 -9.18 5.78 19.33
N HIS A 135 -9.21 7.09 19.07
CA HIS A 135 -9.50 7.57 17.73
C HIS A 135 -8.43 7.14 16.73
N GLN A 136 -7.15 7.25 17.11
CA GLN A 136 -6.04 6.89 16.25
C GLN A 136 -5.94 5.38 16.04
N TYR A 137 -6.23 4.60 17.08
CA TYR A 137 -6.32 3.14 17.00
C TYR A 137 -7.43 2.69 16.04
N ILE A 138 -8.63 3.26 16.14
CA ILE A 138 -9.76 2.90 15.27
C ILE A 138 -9.39 3.18 13.80
N ALA A 139 -8.86 4.37 13.50
CA ALA A 139 -8.46 4.73 12.15
C ALA A 139 -7.34 3.83 11.60
N ALA A 140 -6.31 3.54 12.39
CA ALA A 140 -5.21 2.68 11.97
C ALA A 140 -5.66 1.24 11.71
N SER A 141 -6.58 0.74 12.53
CA SER A 141 -7.17 -0.59 12.37
C SER A 141 -8.02 -0.68 11.10
N LEU A 142 -8.82 0.34 10.81
CA LEU A 142 -9.63 0.43 9.59
C LEU A 142 -8.75 0.56 8.33
N ASN A 143 -7.64 1.29 8.39
CA ASN A 143 -6.67 1.36 7.30
C ASN A 143 -6.08 -0.03 7.00
N GLY A 144 -5.65 -0.76 8.04
CA GLY A 144 -5.17 -2.14 7.87
C GLY A 144 -6.23 -3.07 7.26
N ALA A 145 -7.47 -2.96 7.74
CA ALA A 145 -8.60 -3.72 7.19
C ALA A 145 -8.95 -3.34 5.74
N ALA A 146 -8.69 -2.08 5.35
CA ALA A 146 -8.83 -1.60 3.98
C ALA A 146 -7.68 -2.00 3.04
N GLY A 147 -6.67 -2.72 3.55
CA GLY A 147 -5.55 -3.24 2.76
C GLY A 147 -4.27 -2.42 2.86
N ALA A 148 -4.21 -1.38 3.71
CA ALA A 148 -2.96 -0.66 3.95
C ALA A 148 -1.97 -1.52 4.76
N SER A 149 -0.72 -1.58 4.33
CA SER A 149 0.35 -2.27 5.06
C SER A 149 0.54 -1.64 6.44
N THR A 150 0.56 -2.49 7.48
CA THR A 150 0.76 -2.06 8.88
C THR A 150 2.16 -2.37 9.41
N SER A 151 3.09 -2.81 8.55
CA SER A 151 4.44 -3.24 8.94
C SER A 151 5.18 -2.19 9.77
N ASP A 152 5.07 -0.93 9.37
CA ASP A 152 5.77 0.21 9.99
C ASP A 152 5.25 0.54 11.39
N LEU A 153 4.07 0.02 11.77
CA LEU A 153 3.54 0.18 13.13
C LEU A 153 4.24 -0.74 14.14
N GLY A 154 4.93 -1.79 13.70
CA GLY A 154 5.52 -2.78 14.60
C GLY A 154 4.49 -3.31 15.60
N THR A 155 4.71 -3.07 16.90
CA THR A 155 3.77 -3.47 17.97
C THR A 155 2.76 -2.40 18.36
N ALA A 156 2.88 -1.17 17.84
CA ALA A 156 2.12 -0.01 18.33
C ALA A 156 0.60 -0.22 18.26
N LEU A 157 0.09 -0.87 17.21
CA LEU A 157 -1.34 -1.17 17.07
C LEU A 157 -1.83 -2.16 18.14
N ALA A 158 -1.03 -3.19 18.44
CA ALA A 158 -1.34 -4.18 19.47
C ALA A 158 -1.25 -3.57 20.88
N ASP A 159 -0.20 -2.78 21.14
CA ASP A 159 0.02 -2.08 22.41
C ASP A 159 -1.11 -1.08 22.70
N ALA A 160 -1.57 -0.35 21.67
CA ALA A 160 -2.71 0.54 21.77
C ALA A 160 -4.00 -0.22 22.13
N ARG A 161 -4.29 -1.34 21.46
CA ARG A 161 -5.46 -2.17 21.77
C ARG A 161 -5.43 -2.67 23.21
N ALA A 162 -4.28 -3.19 23.66
CA ALA A 162 -4.09 -3.68 25.02
C ALA A 162 -4.30 -2.57 26.05
N MET A 163 -3.75 -1.38 25.80
CA MET A 163 -3.90 -0.24 26.68
C MET A 163 -5.35 0.25 26.76
N LEU A 164 -6.05 0.36 25.63
CA LEU A 164 -7.44 0.82 25.59
C LEU A 164 -8.39 -0.14 26.32
N THR A 165 -8.24 -1.44 26.08
CA THR A 165 -9.08 -2.49 26.68
C THR A 165 -8.84 -2.65 28.18
N ALA A 166 -7.60 -2.46 28.66
CA ALA A 166 -7.29 -2.49 30.08
C ALA A 166 -7.78 -1.24 30.85
N ASN A 167 -8.07 -0.14 30.17
CA ASN A 167 -8.32 1.17 30.78
C ASN A 167 -9.67 1.77 30.35
N CYS A 168 -10.74 0.98 30.29
CA CYS A 168 -12.08 1.44 29.88
C CYS A 168 -12.65 2.63 30.71
N GLY A 169 -12.12 2.88 31.92
CA GLY A 169 -12.48 4.03 32.75
C GLY A 169 -11.63 5.30 32.50
N GLY A 170 -10.74 5.28 31.51
CA GLY A 170 -9.78 6.36 31.23
C GLY A 170 -8.33 5.98 31.57
N ILE A 171 -7.38 6.67 30.94
CA ILE A 171 -5.94 6.45 31.13
C ILE A 171 -5.33 7.64 31.89
N THR A 172 -5.01 7.42 33.16
CA THR A 172 -4.39 8.44 34.03
C THR A 172 -2.92 8.14 34.33
N THR A 173 -2.61 6.92 34.77
CA THR A 173 -1.26 6.55 35.22
C THR A 173 -0.26 6.45 34.06
N ASN A 174 -0.67 5.86 32.94
CA ASN A 174 0.18 5.67 31.76
C ASN A 174 -0.17 6.67 30.65
N ARG A 175 -0.56 7.89 31.03
CA ARG A 175 -1.01 8.92 30.10
C ARG A 175 0.01 9.18 29.00
N GLN A 176 1.29 9.32 29.34
CA GLN A 176 2.33 9.63 28.36
C GLN A 176 2.49 8.50 27.32
N ALA A 177 2.51 7.25 27.76
CA ALA A 177 2.59 6.10 26.85
C ALA A 177 1.39 6.04 25.88
N ALA A 178 0.18 6.38 26.35
CA ALA A 178 -0.99 6.48 25.47
C ALA A 178 -0.83 7.59 24.42
N ILE A 179 -0.26 8.73 24.83
CA ILE A 179 0.01 9.85 23.91
C ILE A 179 1.09 9.46 22.89
N ASP A 180 2.16 8.80 23.30
CA ASP A 180 3.24 8.37 22.40
C ASP A 180 2.75 7.35 21.35
N LEU A 181 1.92 6.39 21.79
CA LEU A 181 1.22 5.47 20.86
C LEU A 181 0.30 6.24 19.91
N SER A 182 -0.46 7.22 20.42
CA SER A 182 -1.36 8.01 19.58
C SER A 182 -0.61 8.79 18.51
N TYR A 183 0.59 9.32 18.79
CA TYR A 183 1.41 10.02 17.80
C TYR A 183 1.94 9.08 16.71
N THR A 184 2.32 7.86 17.09
CA THR A 184 2.78 6.84 16.13
C THR A 184 1.64 6.46 15.17
N LEU A 185 0.46 6.18 15.73
CA LEU A 185 -0.73 5.83 14.94
C LEU A 185 -1.24 7.01 14.10
N ASP A 186 -1.19 8.24 14.62
CA ASP A 186 -1.52 9.44 13.86
C ASP A 186 -0.57 9.64 12.68
N SER A 187 0.74 9.45 12.88
CA SER A 187 1.72 9.53 11.79
C SER A 187 1.41 8.53 10.68
N TYR A 188 1.04 7.30 11.04
CA TYR A 188 0.58 6.29 10.09
C TYR A 188 -0.72 6.70 9.39
N ASN A 189 -1.74 7.13 10.13
CA ASN A 189 -3.04 7.51 9.58
C ASN A 189 -3.00 8.70 8.62
N ASN A 190 -2.00 9.57 8.77
CA ASN A 190 -1.74 10.70 7.87
C ASN A 190 -0.71 10.36 6.77
N GLY A 191 -0.31 9.08 6.63
CA GLY A 191 0.64 8.62 5.61
C GLY A 191 2.07 9.14 5.77
N LEU A 192 2.46 9.63 6.95
CA LEU A 192 3.82 10.08 7.24
C LEU A 192 4.80 8.90 7.46
N ILE A 193 4.26 7.76 7.87
CA ILE A 193 4.92 6.45 7.92
C ILE A 193 3.97 5.40 7.31
N GLY A 194 4.48 4.23 6.94
CA GLY A 194 3.70 3.23 6.23
C GLY A 194 3.54 3.56 4.75
N PRO A 195 2.46 3.08 4.11
CA PRO A 195 2.37 3.04 2.65
C PRO A 195 2.00 4.40 1.99
N GLY A 196 1.86 5.46 2.78
CA GLY A 196 1.42 6.79 2.32
C GLY A 196 -0.08 7.04 2.52
N HIS A 197 -0.55 8.20 2.07
CA HIS A 197 -1.93 8.66 2.21
C HIS A 197 -2.69 8.53 0.90
N CYS A 198 -3.98 8.21 0.97
CA CYS A 198 -4.87 8.28 -0.19
C CYS A 198 -5.31 9.74 -0.44
N ASP A 199 -5.58 10.09 -1.70
CA ASP A 199 -6.10 11.40 -2.10
C ASP A 199 -7.64 11.52 -1.95
#